data_AF-A0A3C0QJ55-F1
#
_entry.id   AF-A0A3C0QJ55-F1
#
_cell.length_a   1.000
_cell.length_b   1.000
_cell.length_c   1.000
_cell.angle_alpha   90.00
_cell.angle_beta   90.00
_cell.angle_gamma   90.00
#
_symmetry.space_group_name_H-M   'P 1'
#
loop_
_entity.id
_entity.type
_entity.pdbx_description
1 polymer ?
#
loop_
_entity_poly.entity_id
_entity_poly.type
_entity_poly.pdbx_seq_one_letter_code
_entity_poly.pdbx_strand_id
1 'polypeptide(L)'
;MDKKKIAEGVKMILDGIGEDSSREGLIRTPERVADMYEEIFSGLDKDPSDILGPMFDENHDEIILIKDIPFHSVCEHHLMPFVGRAHIAYAPNKSGKIVGLSKLTRVLEIVAKRPQIQERLTTIIADSIMKKIEPRGV
;
A
#
# COMPACT_ATOMS: atom_id res chain seq x y z
N MET A 1 6.23 -10.86 10.13
CA MET A 1 4.85 -11.36 10.33
C MET A 1 4.88 -12.81 10.83
N ASP A 2 4.00 -13.21 11.74
CA ASP A 2 3.91 -14.60 12.23
C ASP A 2 2.79 -15.37 11.52
N LYS A 3 3.17 -16.18 10.53
CA LYS A 3 2.22 -16.93 9.68
C LYS A 3 1.54 -18.09 10.39
N LYS A 4 2.22 -18.72 11.35
CA LYS A 4 1.65 -19.84 12.12
C LYS A 4 0.49 -19.34 12.98
N LYS A 5 0.71 -18.22 13.68
CA LYS A 5 -0.32 -17.57 14.48
C LYS A 5 -1.54 -17.13 13.65
N ILE A 6 -1.31 -16.60 12.44
CA ILE A 6 -2.40 -16.24 11.52
C ILE A 6 -3.18 -17.48 11.11
N ALA A 7 -2.51 -18.55 10.67
CA ALA A 7 -3.17 -19.78 10.25
C ALA A 7 -4.04 -20.37 11.38
N GLU A 8 -3.52 -20.42 12.61
CA GLU A 8 -4.30 -20.83 13.79
C GLU A 8 -5.56 -19.98 13.96
N GLY A 9 -5.43 -18.65 13.87
CA GLY A 9 -6.58 -17.74 13.96
C GLY A 9 -7.61 -17.95 12.84
N VAL A 10 -7.17 -18.18 11.61
CA VAL A 10 -8.07 -18.46 10.46
C VAL A 10 -8.81 -19.76 10.66
N LYS A 11 -8.15 -20.80 11.18
CA LYS A 11 -8.82 -22.06 11.54
C LYS A 11 -9.91 -21.83 12.58
N MET A 12 -9.61 -21.07 13.64
CA MET A 12 -10.59 -20.71 14.66
C MET A 12 -11.78 -19.93 14.09
N ILE A 13 -11.56 -19.04 13.11
CA ILE A 13 -12.64 -18.34 12.40
C ILE A 13 -13.51 -19.34 11.63
N LEU A 14 -12.91 -20.26 10.86
CA LEU A 14 -13.65 -21.28 10.10
C LEU A 14 -14.52 -22.15 11.02
N ASP A 15 -13.93 -22.68 12.09
CA ASP A 15 -14.65 -23.48 13.07
C ASP A 15 -15.74 -22.63 13.77
N GLY A 16 -15.45 -21.35 14.05
CA GLY A 16 -16.38 -20.42 14.70
C GLY A 16 -17.59 -20.01 13.86
N ILE A 17 -17.48 -20.01 12.53
CA ILE A 17 -18.61 -19.79 11.61
C ILE A 17 -19.38 -21.08 11.27
N GLY A 18 -18.97 -22.22 11.82
CA GLY A 18 -19.63 -23.51 11.64
C GLY A 18 -19.18 -24.30 10.40
N GLU A 19 -18.05 -23.95 9.78
CA GLU A 19 -17.46 -24.75 8.69
C GLU A 19 -16.68 -25.95 9.24
N ASP A 20 -16.56 -27.01 8.42
CA ASP A 20 -15.66 -28.13 8.69
C ASP A 20 -14.26 -27.82 8.13
N SER A 21 -13.34 -27.41 9.01
CA SER A 21 -11.95 -27.09 8.62
C SER A 21 -11.14 -28.30 8.14
N SER A 22 -11.63 -29.53 8.30
CA SER A 22 -10.96 -30.75 7.84
C SER A 22 -11.30 -31.14 6.39
N ARG A 23 -12.34 -30.54 5.79
CA ARG A 23 -12.74 -30.85 4.41
C ARG A 23 -11.65 -30.45 3.40
N GLU A 24 -11.55 -31.19 2.30
CA GLU A 24 -10.50 -31.04 1.28
C GLU A 24 -10.29 -29.58 0.82
N GLY A 25 -11.38 -28.82 0.64
CA GLY A 25 -11.32 -27.43 0.23
C GLY A 25 -10.72 -26.45 1.25
N LEU A 26 -10.81 -26.75 2.55
CA LEU A 26 -10.42 -25.85 3.64
C LEU A 26 -9.16 -26.25 4.38
N ILE A 27 -8.72 -27.50 4.26
CA ILE A 27 -7.57 -28.02 5.03
C ILE A 27 -6.28 -27.20 4.83
N ARG A 28 -6.15 -26.51 3.69
CA ARG A 28 -5.03 -25.59 3.38
C ARG A 28 -5.41 -24.11 3.36
N THR A 29 -6.65 -23.75 3.70
CA THR A 29 -7.12 -22.36 3.70
C THR A 29 -6.37 -21.51 4.74
N PRO A 30 -6.14 -21.98 5.98
CA PRO A 30 -5.35 -21.24 6.96
C PRO A 30 -3.98 -20.76 6.44
N GLU A 31 -3.22 -21.64 5.79
CA GLU A 31 -1.90 -21.31 5.24
C GLU A 31 -2.02 -20.34 4.07
N ARG A 32 -2.98 -20.58 3.16
CA ARG A 32 -3.21 -19.67 2.01
C ARG A 32 -3.60 -18.26 2.46
N VAL A 33 -4.41 -18.12 3.52
CA VAL A 33 -4.75 -16.81 4.08
C VAL A 33 -3.54 -16.17 4.73
N ALA A 34 -2.70 -16.93 5.43
CA ALA A 34 -1.45 -16.41 5.99
C ALA A 34 -0.47 -15.95 4.89
N ASP A 35 -0.35 -16.69 3.78
CA ASP A 35 0.42 -16.29 2.60
C ASP A 35 -0.14 -15.01 1.97
N MET A 36 -1.46 -14.93 1.81
CA MET A 36 -2.14 -13.74 1.30
C MET A 36 -1.89 -12.51 2.19
N TYR A 37 -2.02 -12.64 3.52
CA TYR A 37 -1.73 -11.56 4.46
C TYR A 37 -0.28 -11.10 4.40
N GLU A 38 0.67 -11.99 4.12
CA GLU A 38 2.07 -11.61 3.93
C GLU A 38 2.24 -10.66 2.76
N GLU A 39 1.55 -10.96 1.66
CA GLU A 39 1.61 -10.16 0.45
C GLU A 39 0.88 -8.81 0.63
N ILE A 40 -0.39 -8.85 1.03
CA ILE A 40 -1.25 -7.66 1.08
C ILE A 40 -0.94 -6.75 2.28
N PHE A 41 -0.18 -7.22 3.27
CA PHE A 41 0.34 -6.41 4.37
C PHE A 41 1.86 -6.22 4.35
N SER A 42 2.51 -6.52 3.23
CA SER A 42 3.96 -6.35 3.06
C SER A 42 4.44 -4.88 3.14
N GLY A 43 3.52 -3.92 3.26
CA GLY A 43 3.81 -2.50 3.46
C GLY A 43 3.95 -2.07 4.92
N LEU A 44 3.57 -2.89 5.90
CA LEU A 44 3.54 -2.53 7.34
C LEU A 44 4.88 -2.01 7.87
N ASP A 45 5.98 -2.68 7.51
CA ASP A 45 7.32 -2.41 8.04
C ASP A 45 8.21 -1.57 7.10
N LYS A 46 7.60 -0.84 6.17
CA LYS A 46 8.33 -0.05 5.16
C LYS A 46 8.06 1.45 5.32
N ASP A 47 9.08 2.29 5.25
CA ASP A 47 8.86 3.74 5.06
C ASP A 47 8.66 4.00 3.55
N PRO A 48 7.48 4.47 3.11
CA PRO A 48 7.25 4.82 1.70
C PRO A 48 8.23 5.89 1.16
N SER A 49 8.77 6.77 2.01
CA SER A 49 9.69 7.83 1.58
C SER A 49 11.06 7.30 1.13
N ASP A 50 11.44 6.08 1.51
CA ASP A 50 12.71 5.47 1.13
C ASP A 50 12.78 5.11 -0.36
N ILE A 51 11.64 4.86 -1.02
CA ILE A 51 11.63 4.47 -2.44
C ILE A 51 11.78 5.65 -3.40
N LEU A 52 11.57 6.87 -2.91
CA LEU A 52 11.50 8.13 -3.68
C LEU A 52 12.89 8.69 -4.08
N GLY A 53 13.88 7.81 -4.33
CA GLY A 53 15.19 8.16 -4.89
C GLY A 53 15.74 7.10 -5.87
N PRO A 54 16.76 7.43 -6.68
CA PRO A 54 17.38 8.75 -6.87
C PRO A 54 16.44 9.75 -7.59
N MET A 55 16.74 11.05 -7.45
CA MET A 55 16.07 12.14 -8.18
C MET A 55 16.91 12.59 -9.36
N PHE A 56 16.27 13.11 -10.39
CA PHE A 56 16.89 13.63 -11.61
C PHE A 56 16.76 15.15 -11.64
N ASP A 57 17.82 15.84 -12.07
CA ASP A 57 17.79 17.28 -12.32
C ASP A 57 17.45 17.51 -13.80
N GLU A 58 16.17 17.74 -14.07
CA GLU A 58 15.65 18.04 -15.42
C GLU A 58 15.33 19.52 -15.59
N ASN A 59 15.66 20.35 -14.57
CA ASN A 59 15.30 21.76 -14.52
C ASN A 59 13.81 22.05 -14.83
N HIS A 60 12.94 21.14 -14.38
CA HIS A 60 11.50 21.15 -14.68
C HIS A 60 10.72 21.82 -13.53
N ASP A 61 9.90 22.82 -13.84
CA ASP A 61 9.12 23.59 -12.86
C ASP A 61 7.60 23.62 -13.13
N GLU A 62 7.11 22.73 -14.01
CA GLU A 62 5.70 22.55 -14.28
C GLU A 62 5.08 21.40 -13.45
N ILE A 63 3.75 21.32 -13.42
CA ILE A 63 3.04 20.28 -12.68
C ILE A 63 3.28 18.92 -13.34
N ILE A 64 3.71 17.95 -12.52
CA ILE A 64 3.77 16.55 -12.91
C ILE A 64 2.51 15.85 -12.39
N LEU A 65 1.76 15.21 -13.28
CA LEU A 65 0.55 14.46 -12.95
C LEU A 65 0.65 13.03 -13.47
N ILE A 66 0.45 12.07 -12.57
CA ILE A 66 0.13 10.69 -12.91
C ILE A 66 -1.29 10.39 -12.42
N LYS A 67 -2.13 9.88 -13.31
CA LYS A 67 -3.54 9.62 -13.04
C LYS A 67 -3.90 8.18 -13.34
N ASP A 68 -5.04 7.76 -12.81
CA ASP A 68 -5.62 6.44 -13.09
C ASP A 68 -4.74 5.28 -12.61
N ILE A 69 -3.98 5.49 -11.51
CA ILE A 69 -3.17 4.42 -10.93
C ILE A 69 -4.12 3.47 -10.17
N PRO A 70 -4.30 2.22 -10.62
CA PRO A 70 -5.13 1.27 -9.89
C PRO A 70 -4.44 0.90 -8.57
N PHE A 71 -5.22 0.76 -7.51
CA PHE A 71 -4.73 0.23 -6.25
C PHE A 71 -5.79 -0.60 -5.53
N HIS A 72 -5.29 -1.45 -4.63
CA HIS A 72 -6.08 -2.31 -3.76
C HIS A 72 -5.52 -2.17 -2.36
N SER A 73 -6.40 -2.05 -1.37
CA SER A 73 -6.03 -1.99 0.04
C SER A 73 -7.09 -2.70 0.88
N VAL A 74 -6.91 -2.72 2.19
CA VAL A 74 -7.75 -3.44 3.13
C VAL A 74 -8.26 -2.48 4.18
N CYS A 75 -9.58 -2.39 4.35
CA CYS A 75 -10.18 -1.53 5.37
C CYS A 75 -9.80 -2.05 6.77
N GLU A 76 -9.19 -1.20 7.60
CA GLU A 76 -8.74 -1.62 8.93
C GLU A 76 -9.87 -2.02 9.88
N HIS A 77 -11.10 -1.53 9.65
CA HIS A 77 -12.24 -1.83 10.51
C HIS A 77 -12.79 -3.26 10.34
N HIS A 78 -12.67 -3.83 9.13
CA HIS A 78 -13.35 -5.09 8.79
C HIS A 78 -12.43 -6.09 8.07
N LEU A 79 -11.20 -5.69 7.76
CA LEU A 79 -10.25 -6.45 6.95
C LEU A 79 -10.79 -6.86 5.56
N MET A 80 -11.73 -6.07 5.05
CA MET A 80 -12.31 -6.25 3.71
C MET A 80 -11.60 -5.36 2.69
N PRO A 81 -11.43 -5.82 1.44
CA PRO A 81 -10.76 -5.05 0.42
C PRO A 81 -11.56 -3.79 0.06
N PHE A 82 -10.86 -2.69 -0.17
CA PHE A 82 -11.35 -1.58 -0.96
C PHE A 82 -10.41 -1.33 -2.13
N VAL A 83 -10.99 -1.02 -3.28
CA VAL A 83 -10.30 -0.95 -4.56
C VAL A 83 -10.65 0.37 -5.22
N GLY A 84 -9.68 0.98 -5.89
CA GLY A 84 -9.88 2.31 -6.43
C GLY A 84 -8.78 2.75 -7.38
N ARG A 85 -8.78 4.06 -7.63
CA ARG A 85 -7.77 4.75 -8.43
C ARG A 85 -7.21 5.91 -7.65
N ALA A 86 -5.91 6.11 -7.78
CA ALA A 86 -5.22 7.27 -7.25
C ALA A 86 -4.77 8.19 -8.39
N HIS A 87 -4.73 9.48 -8.07
CA HIS A 87 -4.18 10.53 -8.90
C HIS A 87 -3.17 11.27 -8.02
N ILE A 88 -1.93 11.38 -8.50
CA ILE A 88 -0.84 12.02 -7.78
C ILE A 88 -0.34 13.15 -8.66
N ALA A 89 -0.43 14.38 -8.15
CA ALA A 89 0.15 15.56 -8.76
C ALA A 89 1.22 16.12 -7.83
N TYR A 90 2.29 16.71 -8.36
CA TYR A 90 3.15 17.58 -7.56
C TYR A 90 3.77 18.65 -8.44
N ALA A 91 4.11 19.79 -7.82
CA ALA A 91 4.82 20.88 -8.47
C ALA A 91 6.27 20.90 -7.98
N PRO A 92 7.27 20.56 -8.82
CA PRO A 92 8.67 20.59 -8.43
C PRO A 92 9.09 21.95 -7.85
N ASN A 93 10.08 21.94 -6.98
CA ASN A 93 10.66 23.15 -6.41
C ASN A 93 11.69 23.78 -7.36
N LYS A 94 12.30 24.89 -6.95
CA LYS A 94 13.28 25.64 -7.76
C LYS A 94 14.53 24.84 -8.13
N SER A 95 14.81 23.72 -7.45
CA SER A 95 15.92 22.84 -7.82
C SER A 95 15.63 21.98 -9.05
N GLY A 96 14.40 22.00 -9.56
CA GLY A 96 14.01 21.26 -10.77
C GLY A 96 14.08 19.74 -10.64
N LYS A 97 14.26 19.23 -9.41
CA LYS A 97 14.41 17.80 -9.13
C LYS A 97 13.09 17.07 -9.27
N ILE A 98 13.12 15.98 -10.01
CA ILE A 98 11.98 15.11 -10.24
C ILE A 98 12.29 13.68 -9.83
N VAL A 99 11.26 12.91 -9.49
CA VAL A 99 11.35 11.45 -9.31
C VAL A 99 10.80 10.73 -10.54
N GLY A 100 11.34 9.54 -10.80
CA GLY A 100 10.76 8.66 -11.82
C GLY A 100 9.30 8.32 -11.48
N LEU A 101 8.42 8.34 -12.48
CA LEU A 101 6.98 8.10 -12.31
C LEU A 101 6.66 6.78 -11.59
N SER A 102 7.46 5.73 -11.86
CA SER A 102 7.33 4.42 -11.20
C SER A 102 7.62 4.44 -9.70
N LYS A 103 8.26 5.49 -9.17
CA LYS A 103 8.48 5.67 -7.73
C LYS A 103 7.22 6.16 -7.03
N LEU A 104 6.44 7.03 -7.68
CA LEU A 104 5.15 7.50 -7.14
C LEU A 104 4.15 6.35 -7.02
N THR A 105 4.09 5.47 -8.02
CA THR A 105 3.22 4.28 -7.96
C THR A 105 3.65 3.30 -6.86
N ARG A 106 4.96 3.15 -6.62
CA ARG A 106 5.49 2.32 -5.53
C ARG A 106 5.20 2.89 -4.15
N VAL A 107 5.20 4.21 -3.98
CA VAL A 107 4.75 4.85 -2.73
C VAL A 107 3.31 4.46 -2.43
N LEU A 108 2.41 4.65 -3.40
CA LEU A 108 1.02 4.23 -3.27
C LEU A 108 0.91 2.74 -2.92
N GLU A 109 1.65 1.87 -3.60
CA GLU A 109 1.63 0.43 -3.34
C GLU A 109 2.06 0.08 -1.90
N ILE A 110 3.14 0.67 -1.40
CA ILE A 110 3.64 0.45 -0.03
C ILE A 110 2.60 0.86 1.02
N VAL A 111 1.92 1.99 0.78
CA VAL A 111 0.92 2.51 1.72
C VAL A 111 -0.37 1.71 1.63
N ALA A 112 -0.77 1.28 0.42
CA ALA A 112 -1.98 0.49 0.18
C ALA A 112 -1.86 -0.95 0.71
N LYS A 113 -0.66 -1.53 0.76
CA LYS A 113 -0.39 -2.86 1.32
C LYS A 113 -0.33 -2.86 2.85
N ARG A 114 -1.36 -2.30 3.49
CA ARG A 114 -1.59 -2.18 4.94
C ARG A 114 -3.09 -2.20 5.22
N PRO A 115 -3.53 -2.51 6.46
CA PRO A 115 -4.83 -2.06 6.94
C PRO A 115 -4.89 -0.53 6.91
N GLN A 116 -5.94 0.02 6.32
CA GLN A 116 -6.06 1.46 6.05
C GLN A 116 -7.49 1.99 6.20
N ILE A 117 -7.55 3.31 6.31
CA ILE A 117 -8.69 4.13 5.88
C ILE A 117 -8.23 5.01 4.71
N GLN A 118 -9.16 5.40 3.83
CA GLN A 118 -8.82 6.11 2.60
C GLN A 118 -8.12 7.45 2.90
N GLU A 119 -8.60 8.18 3.90
CA GLU A 119 -8.08 9.48 4.32
C GLU A 119 -6.61 9.38 4.73
N ARG A 120 -6.29 8.40 5.57
CA ARG A 120 -4.92 8.17 6.05
C ARG A 120 -3.99 7.72 4.93
N LEU A 121 -4.47 6.83 4.06
CA LEU A 121 -3.73 6.41 2.87
C LEU A 121 -3.32 7.63 2.03
N THR A 122 -4.26 8.53 1.77
CA THR A 122 -4.00 9.76 0.98
C THR A 122 -2.99 10.67 1.69
N THR A 123 -3.17 10.94 2.99
CA THR A 123 -2.26 11.79 3.76
C THR A 123 -0.83 11.24 3.80
N ILE A 124 -0.66 9.94 4.06
CA ILE A 124 0.68 9.33 4.12
C ILE A 124 1.40 9.46 2.78
N ILE A 125 0.71 9.28 1.65
CA ILE A 125 1.30 9.42 0.32
C ILE A 125 1.77 10.86 0.09
N ALA A 126 0.90 11.84 0.35
CA ALA A 126 1.22 13.26 0.21
C ALA A 126 2.42 13.65 1.10
N ASP A 127 2.39 13.28 2.38
CA ASP A 127 3.46 13.58 3.34
C ASP A 127 4.79 12.91 2.94
N SER A 128 4.75 11.70 2.39
CA SER A 128 5.96 11.00 1.92
C SER A 128 6.61 11.73 0.75
N ILE A 129 5.78 12.22 -0.18
CA ILE A 129 6.23 13.00 -1.34
C ILE A 129 6.78 14.35 -0.85
N MET A 130 6.06 15.05 0.02
CA MET A 130 6.51 16.31 0.61
C MET A 130 7.85 16.17 1.33
N LYS A 131 7.98 15.15 2.19
CA LYS A 131 9.18 14.90 3.00
C LYS A 131 10.41 14.60 2.13
N LYS A 132 10.25 13.85 1.03
CA LYS A 132 11.41 13.39 0.25
C LYS A 132 11.77 14.27 -0.93
N ILE A 133 10.77 14.79 -1.65
CA ILE A 133 10.97 15.58 -2.86
C ILE A 133 11.03 17.08 -2.52
N GLU A 134 10.42 17.49 -1.41
CA GLU A 134 10.25 18.90 -1.01
C GLU A 134 9.67 19.76 -2.15
N PRO A 135 8.57 19.34 -2.82
CA PRO A 135 7.97 20.09 -3.90
C PRO A 135 7.29 21.35 -3.35
N ARG A 136 6.90 22.27 -4.23
CA ARG A 136 6.08 23.43 -3.85
C ARG A 136 4.70 23.03 -3.34
N GLY A 137 4.19 21.90 -3.80
CA GLY A 137 2.93 21.29 -3.38
C GLY A 137 2.75 19.91 -4.00
N VAL A 138 1.88 19.12 -3.39
CA VAL A 138 1.44 17.78 -3.80
C VAL A 138 -0.07 17.66 -3.59
#